data_AF-A0A925XK72-F1
#
_entry.id   AF-A0A925XK72-F1
#
_cell.length_a   1.000
_cell.length_b   1.000
_cell.length_c   1.000
_cell.angle_alpha   90.00
_cell.angle_beta   90.00
_cell.angle_gamma   90.00
#
_symmetry.space_group_name_H-M   'P 1'
#
loop_
_entity.id
_entity.type
_entity.pdbx_description
1 polymer ?
#
loop_
_entity_poly.entity_id
_entity_poly.type
_entity_poly.pdbx_seq_one_letter_code
_entity_poly.pdbx_strand_id
1 'polypeptide(L)'
;MVKQTTQTKMRFTFVAAGAALVLVTGSGCGKLVNGANSATTVEYKPAFKEAAAETTAVATAATTDTAPGEGGVGTLKGRVVYVGSYTPLAPLFAKGAAAKDPSVCGAGAIPNESILVKDGGLANTFIYLDKIPKGATIPAVGDPILFDQKVCVFTPHAMVVRVKQTMKILNADGAAHNTHTYPKKNTAFNSVVQPNDRSGVDLTYGQAEKEPFSVGCDIHSWMTAYHLPLDHPF
;
A
#
# COMPACT_ATOMS: atom_id res chain seq x y z
N MET A 1 37.24 -55.01 9.43
CA MET A 1 38.37 -54.08 9.60
C MET A 1 37.94 -52.97 10.53
N VAL A 2 38.46 -52.95 11.75
CA VAL A 2 38.25 -51.88 12.74
C VAL A 2 39.43 -50.92 12.63
N LYS A 3 39.16 -49.61 12.50
CA LYS A 3 40.11 -48.56 12.88
C LYS A 3 39.38 -47.29 13.30
N GLN A 4 39.99 -46.66 14.30
CA GLN A 4 39.49 -45.71 15.27
C GLN A 4 39.80 -44.26 14.86
N THR A 5 38.95 -43.35 15.34
CA THR A 5 39.26 -42.02 15.92
C THR A 5 39.90 -40.93 15.06
N THR A 6 39.18 -39.80 14.90
CA THR A 6 39.66 -38.52 15.44
C THR A 6 38.47 -37.62 15.79
N GLN A 7 38.38 -37.26 17.08
CA GLN A 7 37.54 -36.19 17.59
C GLN A 7 38.31 -34.87 17.53
N THR A 8 37.65 -33.80 17.11
CA THR A 8 38.03 -32.43 17.48
C THR A 8 36.89 -31.82 18.28
N LYS A 9 37.11 -31.62 19.58
CA LYS A 9 36.26 -30.84 20.47
C LYS A 9 36.50 -29.35 20.21
N MET A 10 35.45 -28.55 20.16
CA MET A 10 35.51 -27.17 20.64
C MET A 10 34.27 -26.87 21.48
N ARG A 11 34.50 -26.21 22.62
CA ARG A 11 33.65 -26.14 23.80
C ARG A 11 32.75 -24.89 23.80
N PHE A 12 31.50 -25.10 24.23
CA PHE A 12 30.60 -24.30 25.09
C PHE A 12 30.55 -22.76 24.98
N THR A 13 29.33 -22.20 24.94
CA THR A 13 28.69 -21.54 26.11
C THR A 13 27.17 -21.52 25.93
N PHE A 14 26.44 -22.06 26.90
CA PHE A 14 24.99 -21.89 27.05
C PHE A 14 24.75 -20.67 27.95
N VAL A 15 23.81 -19.81 27.56
CA VAL A 15 23.04 -19.01 28.52
C VAL A 15 21.57 -19.28 28.24
N ALA A 16 20.90 -19.87 29.22
CA ALA A 16 19.47 -20.09 29.25
C ALA A 16 18.79 -18.93 29.97
N ALA A 17 17.70 -18.42 29.38
CA ALA A 17 16.56 -17.76 30.03
C ALA A 17 15.63 -17.33 28.88
N GLY A 18 14.32 -17.52 28.87
CA GLY A 18 13.34 -18.11 29.76
C GLY A 18 12.04 -18.09 28.95
N ALA A 19 11.20 -19.10 29.14
CA ALA A 19 9.96 -19.26 28.39
C ALA A 19 8.96 -18.13 28.72
N ALA A 20 8.39 -17.53 27.67
CA ALA A 20 7.07 -16.92 27.73
C ALA A 20 6.26 -17.48 26.56
N LEU A 21 5.51 -18.54 26.86
CA LEU A 21 4.48 -19.10 26.02
C LEU A 21 3.32 -18.09 25.96
N VAL A 22 3.24 -17.30 24.89
CA VAL A 22 2.01 -16.56 24.59
C VAL A 22 1.16 -17.45 23.69
N LEU A 23 0.13 -18.05 24.29
CA LEU A 23 -1.00 -18.61 23.55
C LEU A 23 -1.66 -17.47 22.77
N VAL A 24 -1.42 -17.42 21.46
CA VAL A 24 -2.27 -16.68 20.55
C VAL A 24 -3.44 -17.61 20.21
N THR A 25 -4.56 -17.45 20.92
CA THR A 25 -5.84 -17.98 20.50
C THR A 25 -6.24 -17.26 19.22
N GLY A 26 -6.03 -17.92 18.08
CA GLY A 26 -6.51 -17.47 16.78
C GLY A 26 -8.02 -17.62 16.70
N SER A 27 -8.73 -16.50 16.80
CA SER A 27 -10.13 -16.43 16.35
C SER A 27 -10.16 -16.04 14.87
N GLY A 28 -10.25 -17.10 14.06
CA GLY A 28 -10.94 -17.21 12.77
C GLY A 28 -11.11 -15.98 11.86
N CYS A 29 -10.39 -16.04 10.74
CA CYS A 29 -10.92 -15.96 9.37
C CYS A 29 -12.32 -15.35 9.16
N GLY A 30 -12.35 -14.06 8.81
CA GLY A 30 -13.30 -13.54 7.81
C GLY A 30 -12.62 -13.55 6.45
N LYS A 31 -13.01 -14.46 5.55
CA LYS A 31 -12.54 -14.50 4.15
C LYS A 31 -12.90 -13.19 3.45
N LEU A 32 -11.90 -12.46 2.92
CA LEU A 32 -12.13 -11.49 1.85
C LEU A 32 -11.94 -12.20 0.51
N VAL A 33 -12.97 -12.10 -0.34
CA VAL A 33 -13.23 -12.95 -1.50
C VAL A 33 -12.50 -12.53 -2.78
N ASN A 34 -11.52 -11.62 -2.72
CA ASN A 34 -10.52 -11.39 -3.77
C ASN A 34 -9.41 -10.47 -3.26
N GLY A 35 -8.15 -10.81 -3.56
CA GLY A 35 -6.95 -10.11 -3.13
C GLY A 35 -5.96 -11.07 -2.47
N ALA A 36 -4.69 -11.03 -2.88
CA ALA A 36 -3.64 -11.84 -2.26
C ALA A 36 -3.48 -11.42 -0.80
N ASN A 37 -3.87 -12.28 0.13
CA ASN A 37 -3.62 -12.08 1.55
C ASN A 37 -2.17 -12.49 1.84
N SER A 38 -1.26 -11.52 1.96
CA SER A 38 0.04 -11.75 2.59
C SER A 38 -0.04 -11.31 4.04
N ALA A 39 0.47 -12.11 4.97
CA ALA A 39 0.66 -11.67 6.34
C ALA A 39 1.72 -10.57 6.34
N THR A 40 1.30 -9.29 6.43
CA THR A 40 2.23 -8.17 6.56
C THR A 40 2.91 -8.25 7.92
N THR A 41 4.15 -8.71 7.96
CA THR A 41 5.00 -8.56 9.13
C THR A 41 5.59 -7.16 9.14
N VAL A 42 5.14 -6.31 10.06
CA VAL A 42 5.77 -5.00 10.30
C VAL A 42 6.94 -5.22 11.25
N GLU A 43 8.16 -5.28 10.71
CA GLU A 43 9.37 -5.28 11.53
C GLU A 43 9.78 -3.82 11.79
N TYR A 44 9.53 -3.32 13.00
CA TYR A 44 9.99 -2.00 13.42
C TYR A 44 11.47 -2.10 13.83
N LYS A 45 12.36 -1.48 13.05
CA LYS A 45 13.78 -1.30 13.41
C LYS A 45 13.99 0.15 13.87
N PRO A 46 13.92 0.44 15.18
CA PRO A 46 14.23 1.78 15.65
C PRO A 46 15.69 2.11 15.34
N ALA A 47 15.92 3.19 14.59
CA ALA A 47 17.24 3.79 14.43
C ALA A 47 17.38 4.94 15.43
N PHE A 48 17.36 4.64 16.73
CA PHE A 48 17.86 5.58 17.72
C PHE A 48 19.37 5.39 17.81
N LYS A 49 20.14 6.40 17.40
CA LYS A 49 21.54 6.49 17.84
C LYS A 49 21.49 6.79 19.33
N GLU A 50 21.66 5.77 20.14
CA GLU A 50 21.85 5.90 21.57
C GLU A 50 23.23 6.55 21.77
N ALA A 51 23.24 7.87 21.97
CA ALA A 51 24.40 8.55 22.50
C ALA A 51 24.55 8.07 23.94
N ALA A 52 25.53 7.20 24.17
CA ALA A 52 25.91 6.76 25.50
C ALA A 52 26.34 7.97 26.33
N ALA A 53 25.48 8.42 27.24
CA ALA A 53 25.85 9.27 28.35
C ALA A 53 26.02 8.39 29.58
N GLU A 54 27.27 8.15 29.93
CA GLU A 54 27.71 7.47 31.14
C GLU A 54 27.11 8.17 32.37
N THR A 55 26.39 7.43 33.21
CA THR A 55 25.77 7.95 34.44
C THR A 55 26.48 7.36 35.65
N THR A 56 27.05 8.21 36.51
CA THR A 56 27.36 7.87 37.90
C THR A 56 26.41 8.57 38.86
N ALA A 57 25.72 7.74 39.66
CA ALA A 57 25.15 7.97 41.00
C ALA A 57 23.96 8.93 41.22
N VAL A 58 22.80 8.28 41.36
CA VAL A 58 21.66 8.45 42.30
C VAL A 58 21.56 9.73 43.15
N ALA A 59 20.46 10.47 42.93
CA ALA A 59 19.75 11.20 43.97
C ALA A 59 18.24 10.99 43.78
N THR A 60 17.56 10.59 44.87
CA THR A 60 16.13 10.31 44.95
C THR A 60 15.34 11.62 44.83
N ALA A 61 14.82 11.92 43.64
CA ALA A 61 13.88 13.02 43.41
C ALA A 61 12.50 12.45 43.11
N ALA A 62 11.48 13.06 43.72
CA ALA A 62 10.08 12.69 43.62
C ALA A 62 9.66 12.46 42.17
N THR A 63 9.06 11.29 41.90
CA THR A 63 8.38 11.00 40.65
C THR A 63 7.12 11.86 40.60
N THR A 64 7.24 13.07 40.05
CA THR A 64 6.10 13.69 39.39
C THR A 64 5.70 12.73 38.28
N ASP A 65 4.46 12.27 38.33
CA ASP A 65 3.79 11.53 37.26
C ASP A 65 3.66 12.49 36.06
N THR A 66 4.78 12.69 35.35
CA THR A 66 4.79 13.38 34.09
C THR A 66 4.12 12.43 33.12
N ALA A 67 2.86 12.73 32.79
CA ALA A 67 2.17 12.16 31.65
C ALA A 67 3.16 11.98 30.49
N PRO A 68 3.10 10.88 29.72
CA PRO A 68 3.97 10.69 28.57
C PRO A 68 3.94 11.98 27.75
N GLY A 69 5.10 12.63 27.63
CA GLY A 69 5.21 13.92 26.97
C GLY A 69 4.47 13.88 25.64
N GLU A 70 3.67 14.91 25.36
CA GLU A 70 2.86 14.98 24.15
C GLU A 70 3.74 14.62 22.95
N GLY A 71 3.47 13.45 22.35
CA GLY A 71 4.23 12.95 21.22
C GLY A 71 4.22 14.01 20.14
N GLY A 72 5.38 14.64 19.92
CA GLY A 72 5.53 15.67 18.90
C GLY A 72 5.29 15.11 17.50
N VAL A 73 5.09 16.01 16.54
CA VAL A 73 5.07 15.64 15.13
C VAL A 73 6.46 15.16 14.67
N GLY A 74 6.50 14.15 13.81
CA GLY A 74 7.75 13.55 13.31
C GLY A 74 7.61 13.07 11.87
N THR A 75 8.73 12.68 11.25
CA THR A 75 8.75 12.16 9.87
C THR A 75 8.88 10.65 9.87
N LEU A 76 7.95 9.94 9.20
CA LEU A 76 8.09 8.52 8.90
C LEU A 76 8.84 8.35 7.57
N LYS A 77 9.91 7.56 7.58
CA LYS A 77 10.63 7.13 6.37
C LYS A 77 10.70 5.62 6.35
N GLY A 78 10.37 5.02 5.22
CA GLY A 78 10.38 3.57 5.08
C GLY A 78 10.26 3.14 3.62
N ARG A 79 10.39 1.84 3.40
CA ARG A 79 10.20 1.20 2.09
C ARG A 79 9.40 -0.08 2.29
N VAL A 80 8.43 -0.32 1.41
CA VAL A 80 7.72 -1.61 1.35
C VAL A 80 8.52 -2.55 0.46
N VAL A 81 8.95 -3.66 1.04
CA VAL A 81 9.86 -4.62 0.40
C VAL A 81 9.12 -5.92 0.14
N TYR A 82 9.30 -6.46 -1.07
CA TYR A 82 8.86 -7.82 -1.39
C TYR A 82 9.91 -8.81 -0.89
N VAL A 83 9.50 -9.73 -0.02
CA VAL A 83 10.40 -10.75 0.54
C VAL A 83 10.37 -12.00 -0.33
N GLY A 84 11.53 -12.37 -0.88
CA GLY A 84 11.70 -13.54 -1.74
C GLY A 84 12.11 -13.19 -3.17
N SER A 85 12.21 -14.21 -4.03
CA SER A 85 12.47 -14.02 -5.46
C SER A 85 11.20 -13.63 -6.19
N TYR A 86 11.22 -12.50 -6.89
CA TYR A 86 10.12 -12.09 -7.75
C TYR A 86 10.40 -12.46 -9.21
N THR A 87 9.46 -13.17 -9.84
CA THR A 87 9.42 -13.36 -11.29
C THR A 87 8.32 -12.45 -11.85
N PRO A 88 8.62 -11.57 -12.83
CA PRO A 88 7.60 -10.73 -13.44
C PRO A 88 6.40 -11.53 -13.93
N LEU A 89 5.21 -11.04 -13.60
CA LEU A 89 3.97 -11.68 -14.04
C LEU A 89 3.83 -11.60 -15.56
N ALA A 90 3.29 -12.67 -16.15
CA ALA A 90 2.87 -12.63 -17.55
C ALA A 90 1.81 -11.51 -17.73
N PRO A 91 1.79 -10.83 -18.89
CA PRO A 91 0.76 -9.86 -19.21
C PRO A 91 -0.66 -10.45 -19.07
N LEU A 92 -1.65 -9.62 -18.73
CA LEU A 92 -3.06 -10.05 -18.74
C LEU A 92 -3.46 -10.47 -20.15
N PHE A 93 -2.99 -9.73 -21.14
CA PHE A 93 -3.09 -10.07 -22.56
C PHE A 93 -1.75 -9.84 -23.24
N ALA A 94 -1.31 -10.83 -24.01
CA ALA A 94 -0.23 -10.61 -24.96
C ALA A 94 -0.65 -9.62 -26.05
N LYS A 95 0.33 -9.05 -26.76
CA LYS A 95 0.05 -8.19 -27.92
C LYS A 95 -0.85 -8.92 -28.92
N GLY A 96 -1.90 -8.25 -29.37
CA GLY A 96 -2.91 -8.79 -30.29
C GLY A 96 -3.91 -9.77 -29.66
N ALA A 97 -3.82 -10.05 -28.36
CA ALA A 97 -4.69 -11.02 -27.69
C ALA A 97 -5.91 -10.38 -26.99
N ALA A 98 -6.00 -9.05 -26.92
CA ALA A 98 -7.17 -8.37 -26.36
C ALA A 98 -8.39 -8.56 -27.27
N ALA A 99 -9.47 -9.14 -26.74
CA ALA A 99 -10.66 -9.48 -27.53
C ALA A 99 -11.51 -8.25 -27.92
N LYS A 100 -11.51 -7.20 -27.09
CA LYS A 100 -12.30 -5.98 -27.29
C LYS A 100 -11.39 -4.81 -27.64
N ASP A 101 -11.82 -4.02 -28.63
CA ASP A 101 -11.06 -2.93 -29.24
C ASP A 101 -9.60 -3.33 -29.58
N PRO A 102 -9.39 -4.42 -30.35
CA PRO A 102 -8.06 -4.99 -30.57
C PRO A 102 -7.08 -4.02 -31.27
N SER A 103 -7.59 -3.05 -32.04
CA SER A 103 -6.76 -2.01 -32.66
C SER A 103 -6.14 -1.04 -31.63
N VAL A 104 -6.75 -0.90 -30.45
CA VAL A 104 -6.27 -0.03 -29.36
C VAL A 104 -5.69 -0.89 -28.24
N CYS A 105 -6.52 -1.73 -27.62
CA CYS A 105 -6.14 -2.57 -26.47
C CYS A 105 -5.26 -3.76 -26.85
N GLY A 106 -5.22 -4.16 -28.12
CA GLY A 106 -4.31 -5.20 -28.63
C GLY A 106 -3.04 -4.64 -29.26
N ALA A 107 -2.88 -3.31 -29.36
CA ALA A 107 -1.72 -2.70 -30.01
C ALA A 107 -0.38 -3.02 -29.28
N GLY A 108 -0.45 -3.19 -27.97
CA GLY A 108 0.62 -3.66 -27.10
C GLY A 108 0.16 -4.82 -26.21
N ALA A 109 1.06 -5.31 -25.36
CA ALA A 109 0.67 -6.21 -24.28
C ALA A 109 0.05 -5.39 -23.14
N ILE A 110 -1.01 -5.92 -22.52
CA ILE A 110 -1.67 -5.30 -21.36
C ILE A 110 -0.98 -5.82 -20.09
N PRO A 111 -0.33 -4.95 -19.28
CA PRO A 111 0.45 -5.40 -18.13
C PRO A 111 -0.45 -6.04 -17.06
N ASN A 112 0.11 -7.00 -16.33
CA ASN A 112 -0.50 -7.53 -15.12
C ASN A 112 0.09 -6.83 -13.90
N GLU A 113 -0.66 -5.88 -13.34
CA GLU A 113 -0.20 -5.04 -12.25
C GLU A 113 -0.64 -5.54 -10.87
N SER A 114 -1.17 -6.77 -10.79
CA SER A 114 -1.62 -7.36 -9.51
C SER A 114 -0.52 -7.43 -8.46
N ILE A 115 0.72 -7.66 -8.89
CA ILE A 115 1.94 -7.51 -8.09
C ILE A 115 3.01 -6.91 -8.98
N LEU A 116 3.58 -5.77 -8.58
CA LEU A 116 4.69 -5.13 -9.27
C LEU A 116 5.85 -4.93 -8.30
N VAL A 117 6.96 -5.60 -8.58
CA VAL A 117 8.19 -5.48 -7.80
C VAL A 117 9.32 -4.96 -8.69
N LYS A 118 10.01 -3.93 -8.22
CA LYS A 118 11.21 -3.39 -8.86
C LYS A 118 12.27 -3.10 -7.81
N ASP A 119 13.48 -3.61 -8.03
CA ASP A 119 14.62 -3.46 -7.12
C ASP A 119 14.30 -3.93 -5.68
N GLY A 120 13.46 -4.96 -5.55
CA GLY A 120 12.94 -5.49 -4.28
C GLY A 120 11.82 -4.67 -3.63
N GLY A 121 11.45 -3.52 -4.19
CA GLY A 121 10.36 -2.68 -3.68
C GLY A 121 9.02 -3.07 -4.29
N LEU A 122 7.98 -3.13 -3.46
CA LEU A 122 6.61 -3.35 -3.91
C LEU A 122 5.96 -2.02 -4.29
N ALA A 123 5.43 -1.93 -5.51
CA ALA A 123 4.67 -0.77 -5.97
C ALA A 123 3.20 -0.84 -5.55
N ASN A 124 2.42 0.21 -5.84
CA ASN A 124 0.97 0.27 -5.64
C ASN A 124 0.50 -0.07 -4.21
N THR A 125 1.28 0.33 -3.21
CA THR A 125 0.95 0.10 -1.78
C THR A 125 0.33 1.35 -1.16
N PHE A 126 -0.75 1.18 -0.40
CA PHE A 126 -1.33 2.22 0.44
C PHE A 126 -0.67 2.23 1.81
N ILE A 127 -0.14 3.39 2.21
CA ILE A 127 0.41 3.65 3.54
C ILE A 127 -0.23 4.95 4.02
N TYR A 128 -0.89 4.90 5.16
CA TYR A 128 -1.63 6.03 5.72
C TYR A 128 -1.83 5.81 7.21
N LEU A 129 -2.14 6.88 7.93
CA LEU A 129 -2.60 6.79 9.31
C LEU A 129 -4.12 6.63 9.36
N ASP A 130 -4.63 5.74 10.21
CA ASP A 130 -6.09 5.61 10.41
C ASP A 130 -6.70 6.84 11.11
N LYS A 131 -5.86 7.60 11.83
CA LYS A 131 -6.26 8.79 12.57
C LYS A 131 -5.27 9.91 12.38
N ILE A 132 -5.79 11.12 12.38
CA ILE A 132 -5.02 12.35 12.39
C ILE A 132 -4.17 12.38 13.68
N PRO A 133 -2.86 12.64 13.58
CA PRO A 133 -2.02 12.83 14.76
C PRO A 133 -2.54 13.99 15.61
N LYS A 134 -2.52 13.83 16.94
CA LYS A 134 -2.93 14.90 17.87
C LYS A 134 -2.08 16.16 17.59
N GLY A 135 -2.74 17.31 17.43
CA GLY A 135 -2.08 18.59 17.16
C GLY A 135 -1.62 18.79 15.71
N ALA A 136 -1.83 17.84 14.80
CA ALA A 136 -1.51 18.03 13.39
C ALA A 136 -2.47 19.03 12.73
N THR A 137 -1.91 19.96 11.95
CA THR A 137 -2.69 20.84 11.08
C THR A 137 -3.00 20.13 9.76
N ILE A 138 -4.26 20.18 9.34
CA ILE A 138 -4.69 19.64 8.05
C ILE A 138 -4.56 20.75 7.00
N PRO A 139 -3.65 20.63 6.01
CA PRO A 139 -3.59 21.60 4.93
C PRO A 139 -4.84 21.48 4.04
N ALA A 140 -5.22 22.59 3.42
CA ALA A 140 -6.24 22.62 2.39
C ALA A 140 -5.88 21.69 1.23
N VAL A 141 -6.89 21.20 0.51
CA VAL A 141 -6.68 20.43 -0.71
C VAL A 141 -6.10 21.32 -1.80
N GLY A 142 -5.19 20.76 -2.60
CA GLY A 142 -4.52 21.48 -3.68
C GLY A 142 -5.28 21.38 -5.01
N ASP A 143 -4.54 21.58 -6.09
CA ASP A 143 -5.03 21.47 -7.47
C ASP A 143 -5.65 20.10 -7.77
N PRO A 144 -6.47 20.01 -8.84
CA PRO A 144 -7.01 18.74 -9.29
C PRO A 144 -5.91 17.71 -9.57
N ILE A 145 -6.12 16.49 -9.08
CA ILE A 145 -5.24 15.35 -9.36
C ILE A 145 -5.76 14.59 -10.59
N LEU A 146 -4.87 13.91 -11.31
CA LEU A 146 -5.22 13.25 -12.57
C LEU A 146 -5.34 11.74 -12.38
N PHE A 147 -6.37 11.15 -12.99
CA PHE A 147 -6.56 9.71 -13.13
C PHE A 147 -6.87 9.42 -14.59
N ASP A 148 -6.02 8.67 -15.26
CA ASP A 148 -6.01 8.52 -16.72
C ASP A 148 -6.28 7.07 -17.14
N GLN A 149 -6.86 6.91 -18.31
CA GLN A 149 -7.09 5.62 -18.98
C GLN A 149 -6.14 5.58 -20.17
N LYS A 150 -5.10 4.74 -20.10
CA LYS A 150 -4.01 4.71 -21.08
C LYS A 150 -3.49 3.30 -21.28
N VAL A 151 -3.31 2.87 -22.53
CA VAL A 151 -2.97 1.50 -22.93
C VAL A 151 -3.93 0.47 -22.34
N CYS A 152 -5.22 0.83 -22.27
CA CYS A 152 -6.30 0.04 -21.69
C CYS A 152 -5.98 -0.46 -20.28
N VAL A 153 -5.38 0.43 -19.48
CA VAL A 153 -5.22 0.32 -18.01
C VAL A 153 -5.49 1.69 -17.36
N PHE A 154 -5.81 1.68 -16.07
CA PHE A 154 -5.93 2.90 -15.28
C PHE A 154 -4.55 3.34 -14.77
N THR A 155 -4.27 4.65 -14.80
CA THR A 155 -3.02 5.24 -14.33
C THR A 155 -3.31 6.46 -13.44
N PRO A 156 -2.86 6.48 -12.17
CA PRO A 156 -2.16 5.41 -11.46
C PRO A 156 -3.06 4.21 -11.12
N HIS A 157 -2.47 3.03 -10.89
CA HIS A 157 -3.20 1.82 -10.47
C HIS A 157 -3.74 1.90 -9.02
N ALA A 158 -3.03 2.61 -8.15
CA ALA A 158 -3.40 2.83 -6.75
C ALA A 158 -3.23 4.31 -6.41
N MET A 159 -4.27 4.93 -5.85
CA MET A 159 -4.30 6.37 -5.61
C MET A 159 -4.91 6.75 -4.27
N VAL A 160 -4.18 7.50 -3.46
CA VAL A 160 -4.74 8.23 -2.32
C VAL A 160 -5.31 9.55 -2.82
N VAL A 161 -6.54 9.86 -2.43
CA VAL A 161 -7.26 11.08 -2.82
C VAL A 161 -7.65 11.85 -1.56
N ARG A 162 -7.44 13.16 -1.51
CA ARG A 162 -7.98 13.95 -0.39
C ARG A 162 -9.47 14.16 -0.59
N VAL A 163 -10.26 13.94 0.47
CA VAL A 163 -11.68 14.29 0.48
C VAL A 163 -11.86 15.76 0.10
N LYS A 164 -12.86 16.07 -0.73
CA LYS A 164 -13.12 17.37 -1.37
C LYS A 164 -12.09 17.83 -2.41
N GLN A 165 -11.01 17.09 -2.65
CA GLN A 165 -10.11 17.36 -3.78
C GLN A 165 -10.74 16.83 -5.07
N THR A 166 -10.74 17.66 -6.11
CA THR A 166 -11.16 17.23 -7.43
C THR A 166 -10.15 16.26 -8.02
N MET A 167 -10.64 15.13 -8.51
CA MET A 167 -9.90 14.22 -9.38
C MET A 167 -10.46 14.31 -10.79
N LYS A 168 -9.61 14.61 -11.76
CA LYS A 168 -9.98 14.67 -13.17
C LYS A 168 -9.70 13.33 -13.84
N ILE A 169 -10.77 12.69 -14.30
CA ILE A 169 -10.75 11.41 -15.00
C ILE A 169 -10.57 11.67 -16.49
N LEU A 170 -9.45 11.22 -17.05
CA LEU A 170 -9.04 11.44 -18.42
C LEU A 170 -9.06 10.14 -19.22
N ASN A 171 -9.04 10.25 -20.55
CA ASN A 171 -8.82 9.11 -21.44
C ASN A 171 -7.78 9.45 -22.50
N ALA A 172 -6.65 8.76 -22.48
CA ALA A 172 -5.59 8.88 -23.48
C ALA A 172 -5.75 7.87 -24.62
N ASP A 173 -6.60 6.86 -24.45
CA ASP A 173 -6.77 5.80 -25.43
C ASP A 173 -7.75 6.18 -26.53
N GLY A 174 -7.53 5.57 -27.71
CA GLY A 174 -8.45 5.63 -28.84
C GLY A 174 -9.73 4.80 -28.65
N ALA A 175 -9.96 4.23 -27.46
CA ALA A 175 -11.14 3.46 -27.11
C ALA A 175 -11.91 4.17 -25.99
N ALA A 176 -13.23 4.00 -25.95
CA ALA A 176 -14.05 4.53 -24.87
C ALA A 176 -13.86 3.68 -23.62
N HIS A 177 -13.64 4.33 -22.48
CA HIS A 177 -13.52 3.66 -21.19
C HIS A 177 -14.43 4.33 -20.18
N ASN A 178 -14.93 3.57 -19.21
CA ASN A 178 -15.64 4.14 -18.08
C ASN A 178 -14.86 3.94 -16.79
N THR A 179 -15.04 4.86 -15.87
CA THR A 179 -14.56 4.72 -14.49
C THR A 179 -15.76 4.42 -13.62
N HIS A 180 -15.81 3.21 -13.07
CA HIS A 180 -16.82 2.76 -12.11
C HIS A 180 -16.18 2.56 -10.75
N THR A 181 -16.61 3.30 -9.73
CA THR A 181 -16.09 3.22 -8.38
C THR A 181 -17.03 2.43 -7.47
N TYR A 182 -16.46 1.67 -6.53
CA TYR A 182 -17.21 0.86 -5.56
C TYR A 182 -16.93 1.26 -4.10
N PRO A 183 -17.14 2.54 -3.72
CA PRO A 183 -16.92 3.02 -2.35
C PRO A 183 -17.90 2.42 -1.34
N LYS A 184 -17.54 2.45 -0.06
CA LYS A 184 -18.42 2.00 1.04
C LYS A 184 -19.26 3.14 1.61
N LYS A 185 -18.73 4.36 1.67
CA LYS A 185 -19.38 5.54 2.29
C LYS A 185 -19.70 6.66 1.31
N ASN A 186 -19.02 6.71 0.17
CA ASN A 186 -19.28 7.70 -0.87
C ASN A 186 -20.33 7.19 -1.87
N THR A 187 -20.94 8.10 -2.63
CA THR A 187 -21.77 7.71 -3.78
C THR A 187 -20.89 7.05 -4.85
N ALA A 188 -21.35 5.92 -5.39
CA ALA A 188 -20.70 5.29 -6.52
C ALA A 188 -20.70 6.22 -7.74
N PHE A 189 -19.58 6.27 -8.44
CA PHE A 189 -19.43 7.01 -9.68
C PHE A 189 -19.35 6.01 -10.82
N ASN A 190 -20.08 6.25 -11.90
CA ASN A 190 -19.94 5.49 -13.14
C ASN A 190 -20.11 6.44 -14.32
N SER A 191 -19.02 6.76 -15.01
CA SER A 191 -19.06 7.65 -16.17
C SER A 191 -18.09 7.22 -17.25
N VAL A 192 -18.54 7.32 -18.49
CA VAL A 192 -17.75 7.05 -19.70
C VAL A 192 -16.97 8.30 -20.08
N VAL A 193 -15.69 8.14 -20.36
CA VAL A 193 -14.84 9.19 -20.95
C VAL A 193 -14.51 8.78 -22.39
N GLN A 194 -14.85 9.64 -23.35
CA GLN A 194 -14.75 9.33 -24.78
C GLN A 194 -13.28 9.16 -25.22
N PRO A 195 -13.04 8.46 -26.36
CA PRO A 195 -11.70 8.28 -26.91
C PRO A 195 -10.91 9.60 -27.00
N ASN A 196 -9.67 9.59 -26.51
CA ASN A 196 -8.73 10.72 -26.50
C ASN A 196 -9.25 11.99 -25.79
N ASP A 197 -10.27 11.89 -24.94
CA ASP A 197 -10.78 13.04 -24.20
C ASP A 197 -9.83 13.43 -23.05
N ARG A 198 -9.12 14.55 -23.28
CA ARG A 198 -8.18 15.15 -22.33
C ARG A 198 -8.81 16.24 -21.46
N SER A 199 -10.08 16.60 -21.71
CA SER A 199 -10.84 17.51 -20.84
C SER A 199 -11.43 16.76 -19.64
N GLY A 200 -11.86 15.52 -19.89
CA GLY A 200 -12.23 14.54 -18.89
C GLY A 200 -13.50 14.87 -18.11
N VAL A 201 -13.74 14.08 -17.07
CA VAL A 201 -14.85 14.24 -16.14
C VAL A 201 -14.32 14.38 -14.72
N ASP A 202 -14.91 15.26 -13.93
CA ASP A 202 -14.49 15.47 -12.55
C ASP A 202 -15.21 14.50 -11.60
N LEU A 203 -14.45 13.98 -10.63
CA LEU A 203 -14.93 13.17 -9.51
C LEU A 203 -14.37 13.72 -8.21
N THR A 204 -15.24 13.93 -7.23
CA THR A 204 -14.87 14.38 -5.88
C THR A 204 -15.50 13.47 -4.84
N TYR A 205 -14.70 12.94 -3.92
CA TYR A 205 -15.19 12.19 -2.77
C TYR A 205 -15.54 13.12 -1.61
N GLY A 206 -16.65 12.84 -0.92
CA GLY A 206 -17.14 13.63 0.19
C GLY A 206 -16.78 13.08 1.57
N GLN A 207 -16.37 11.82 1.66
CA GLN A 207 -16.10 11.11 2.92
C GLN A 207 -14.83 10.26 2.83
N ALA A 208 -14.13 10.13 3.96
CA ALA A 208 -12.97 9.26 4.06
C ALA A 208 -13.37 7.79 4.19
N GLU A 209 -12.63 6.92 3.52
CA GLU A 209 -12.82 5.46 3.58
C GLU A 209 -11.80 4.81 4.51
N LYS A 210 -12.21 3.71 5.16
CA LYS A 210 -11.30 2.98 6.07
C LYS A 210 -10.29 2.12 5.32
N GLU A 211 -10.67 1.62 4.15
CA GLU A 211 -9.89 0.71 3.31
C GLU A 211 -9.99 1.17 1.86
N PRO A 212 -8.95 0.93 1.02
CA PRO A 212 -9.05 1.17 -0.40
C PRO A 212 -10.20 0.37 -1.01
N PHE A 213 -10.87 0.94 -2.01
CA PHE A 213 -11.92 0.26 -2.76
C PHE A 213 -11.53 0.14 -4.23
N SER A 214 -12.12 -0.84 -4.91
CA SER A 214 -11.86 -1.12 -6.31
C SER A 214 -12.47 -0.07 -7.23
N VAL A 215 -11.83 0.12 -8.36
CA VAL A 215 -12.26 0.93 -9.49
C VAL A 215 -12.16 0.04 -10.72
N GLY A 216 -13.21 0.00 -11.53
CA GLY A 216 -13.29 -0.86 -12.71
C GLY A 216 -13.72 -0.10 -13.96
N CYS A 217 -13.43 -0.71 -15.12
CA CYS A 217 -14.07 -0.37 -16.38
C CYS A 217 -15.07 -1.48 -16.73
N ASP A 218 -16.35 -1.13 -16.86
CA ASP A 218 -17.39 -2.07 -17.29
C ASP A 218 -17.25 -2.39 -18.79
N ILE A 219 -16.63 -1.50 -19.57
CA ILE A 219 -16.38 -1.72 -21.00
C ILE A 219 -15.25 -2.74 -21.18
N HIS A 220 -14.17 -2.65 -20.40
CA HIS A 220 -12.98 -3.50 -20.48
C HIS A 220 -12.67 -4.08 -19.10
N SER A 221 -13.25 -5.25 -18.81
CA SER A 221 -13.29 -5.84 -17.45
C SER A 221 -11.94 -6.16 -16.81
N TRP A 222 -10.85 -6.13 -17.57
CA TRP A 222 -9.49 -6.29 -17.04
C TRP A 222 -8.91 -5.01 -16.45
N MET A 223 -9.50 -3.84 -16.76
CA MET A 223 -9.04 -2.58 -16.20
C MET A 223 -9.52 -2.48 -14.76
N THR A 224 -8.56 -2.55 -13.85
CA THR A 224 -8.78 -2.40 -12.41
C THR A 224 -7.80 -1.40 -11.82
N ALA A 225 -8.25 -0.62 -10.85
CA ALA A 225 -7.44 0.23 -10.01
C ALA A 225 -8.05 0.31 -8.59
N TYR A 226 -7.41 1.07 -7.72
CA TYR A 226 -7.86 1.26 -6.34
C TYR A 226 -7.76 2.73 -5.94
N HIS A 227 -8.80 3.23 -5.28
CA HIS A 227 -8.80 4.54 -4.66
C HIS A 227 -8.91 4.43 -3.14
N LEU A 228 -8.23 5.34 -2.44
CA LEU A 228 -8.38 5.53 -0.99
C LEU A 228 -8.60 7.02 -0.70
N PRO A 229 -9.86 7.45 -0.52
CA PRO A 229 -10.17 8.80 -0.07
C PRO A 229 -9.83 8.97 1.42
N LEU A 230 -9.02 9.97 1.76
CA LEU A 230 -8.66 10.35 3.13
C LEU A 230 -8.98 11.82 3.39
N ASP A 231 -9.45 12.15 4.59
CA ASP A 231 -9.71 13.54 5.00
C ASP A 231 -8.44 14.28 5.46
N HIS A 232 -7.32 13.56 5.63
CA HIS A 232 -6.01 14.09 5.99
C HIS A 232 -4.89 13.59 5.05
N PRO A 233 -3.70 14.22 5.06
CA PRO A 233 -2.59 13.84 4.16
C PRO A 233 -1.61 12.80 4.73
N PHE A 234 -1.85 12.31 5.95
CA PHE A 234 -0.91 11.44 6.69
C PHE A 234 -1.14 9.95 6.51
#